data_AF-A0A920T5I2-F1
#
_entry.id   AF-A0A920T5I2-F1
#
_cell.length_a   1.000
_cell.length_b   1.000
_cell.length_c   1.000
_cell.angle_alpha   90.00
_cell.angle_beta   90.00
_cell.angle_gamma   90.00
#
_symmetry.space_group_name_H-M   'P 1'
#
loop_
_entity.id
_entity.type
_entity.pdbx_description
1 polymer ?
#
loop_
_entity_poly.entity_id
_entity_poly.type
_entity_poly.pdbx_seq_one_letter_code
_entity_poly.pdbx_strand_id
1 'polypeptide(L)'
;MHVIDRGGIAYDLISRTDRDPKLKGSKHLVASKQEVTITRGRHDQRIIILVPEIKDKETVGITLLHVELESHLSEQAARHVMEGYKNRFTAISDYVTETEPTFRADILASIPVADLLIAPIEELLSYWSHD
;
A
#
# COMPACT_ATOMS: atom_id res chain seq x y z
N MET A 1 -17.12 6.61 14.47
CA MET A 1 -16.94 5.54 13.47
C MET A 1 -17.24 4.22 14.13
N HIS A 2 -18.35 3.59 13.77
CA HIS A 2 -18.69 2.23 14.17
C HIS A 2 -18.23 1.28 13.07
N VAL A 3 -17.78 0.08 13.43
CA VAL A 3 -17.46 -0.96 12.45
C VAL A 3 -18.78 -1.49 11.91
N ILE A 4 -19.06 -1.25 10.63
CA ILE A 4 -20.36 -1.57 10.00
C ILE A 4 -20.37 -3.01 9.47
N ASP A 5 -19.20 -3.61 9.17
CA ASP A 5 -19.12 -4.98 8.67
C ASP A 5 -17.73 -5.64 8.90
N ARG A 6 -17.71 -6.98 8.98
CA ARG A 6 -16.52 -7.84 9.01
C ARG A 6 -16.78 -9.09 8.15
N GLY A 7 -16.01 -9.27 7.07
CA GLY A 7 -16.11 -10.43 6.18
C GLY A 7 -14.74 -11.05 5.84
N GLY A 8 -14.74 -12.32 5.42
CA GLY A 8 -13.54 -13.06 5.00
C GLY A 8 -12.61 -13.44 6.16
N ILE A 9 -11.28 -13.42 5.93
CA ILE A 9 -10.24 -13.75 6.93
C ILE A 9 -10.38 -12.88 8.20
N ALA A 10 -11.08 -11.73 8.11
CA ALA A 10 -11.38 -10.83 9.22
C ALA A 10 -12.38 -11.38 10.27
N TYR A 11 -12.99 -12.54 10.07
CA TYR A 11 -13.95 -13.12 11.01
C TYR A 11 -13.29 -13.49 12.36
N ASP A 12 -12.08 -14.04 12.34
CA ASP A 12 -11.34 -14.46 13.55
C ASP A 12 -10.38 -13.40 14.12
N LEU A 13 -10.29 -12.21 13.51
CA LEU A 13 -9.42 -11.14 14.02
C LEU A 13 -10.15 -10.22 14.98
N ILE A 14 -9.61 -10.14 16.20
CA ILE A 14 -9.99 -9.14 17.20
C ILE A 14 -9.53 -7.76 16.71
N SER A 15 -10.34 -7.12 15.88
CA SER A 15 -10.19 -5.70 15.56
C SER A 15 -10.63 -4.87 16.76
N ARG A 16 -9.67 -4.21 17.43
CA ARG A 16 -9.95 -3.23 18.50
C ARG A 16 -10.41 -1.91 17.89
N THR A 17 -11.69 -1.81 17.59
CA THR A 17 -12.36 -0.51 17.42
C THR A 17 -13.62 -0.48 18.26
N ASP A 18 -13.45 -0.24 19.57
CA ASP A 18 -14.60 -0.04 20.48
C ASP A 18 -14.35 0.98 21.62
N ARG A 19 -13.23 1.74 21.63
CA ARG A 19 -12.96 2.68 22.75
C ARG A 19 -12.28 4.04 22.48
N ASP A 20 -12.01 4.46 21.25
CA ASP A 20 -11.56 5.84 21.00
C ASP A 20 -12.07 6.36 19.63
N PRO A 21 -13.00 7.34 19.59
CA PRO A 21 -13.57 7.86 18.34
C PRO A 21 -12.64 8.86 17.61
N LYS A 22 -11.45 9.17 18.13
CA LYS A 22 -10.52 10.07 17.45
C LYS A 22 -9.69 9.31 16.41
N LEU A 23 -9.83 9.70 15.14
CA LEU A 23 -8.99 9.25 14.03
C LEU A 23 -7.52 9.59 14.35
N LYS A 24 -6.72 8.59 14.70
CA LYS A 24 -5.28 8.73 14.91
C LYS A 24 -4.53 7.81 13.94
N GLY A 25 -3.37 8.25 13.46
CA GLY A 25 -2.52 7.48 12.56
C GLY A 25 -2.99 7.49 11.10
N SER A 26 -2.68 6.42 10.36
CA SER A 26 -2.93 6.31 8.91
C SER A 26 -4.40 6.54 8.52
N LYS A 27 -5.36 6.26 9.41
CA LYS A 27 -6.79 6.52 9.19
C LYS A 27 -7.12 8.01 9.06
N HIS A 28 -6.48 8.87 9.85
CA HIS A 28 -6.67 10.33 9.73
C HIS A 28 -6.12 10.83 8.38
N LEU A 29 -4.94 10.33 7.99
CA LEU A 29 -4.30 10.71 6.74
C LEU A 29 -5.14 10.30 5.52
N VAL A 30 -5.72 9.09 5.53
CA VAL A 30 -6.62 8.61 4.46
C VAL A 30 -7.90 9.43 4.42
N ALA A 31 -8.50 9.74 5.57
CA ALA A 31 -9.70 10.57 5.61
C ALA A 31 -9.47 11.98 5.05
N SER A 32 -8.30 12.57 5.31
CA SER A 32 -7.95 13.89 4.79
C SER A 32 -7.52 13.90 3.33
N LYS A 33 -6.76 12.88 2.89
CA LYS A 33 -6.24 12.81 1.52
C LYS A 33 -7.26 12.25 0.52
N GLN A 34 -8.27 11.52 1.00
CA GLN A 34 -9.27 10.87 0.13
C GLN A 34 -8.64 9.92 -0.89
N GLU A 35 -7.50 9.33 -0.54
CA GLU A 35 -6.73 8.41 -1.37
C GLU A 35 -6.72 7.01 -0.76
N VAL A 36 -6.90 5.99 -1.62
CA VAL A 36 -6.67 4.60 -1.23
C VAL A 36 -5.23 4.43 -0.75
N THR A 37 -5.05 3.80 0.40
CA THR A 37 -3.72 3.60 0.99
C THR A 37 -3.53 2.17 1.45
N ILE A 38 -2.44 1.57 0.98
CA ILE A 38 -1.95 0.26 1.39
C ILE A 38 -0.91 0.46 2.49
N THR A 39 -1.01 -0.31 3.56
CA THR A 39 -0.08 -0.25 4.71
C THR A 39 0.08 -1.62 5.35
N ARG A 40 1.11 -1.76 6.19
CA ARG A 40 1.33 -2.96 7.02
C ARG A 40 0.87 -2.69 8.44
N GLY A 41 0.04 -3.58 8.99
CA GLY A 41 -0.42 -3.52 10.38
C GLY A 41 0.77 -3.62 11.35
N ARG A 42 0.88 -2.69 12.30
CA ARG A 42 2.03 -2.67 13.23
C ARG A 42 2.10 -3.89 14.15
N HIS A 43 0.95 -4.49 14.48
CA HIS A 43 0.86 -5.56 15.48
C HIS A 43 0.83 -6.96 14.87
N ASP A 44 0.19 -7.13 13.71
CA ASP A 44 -0.01 -8.42 13.06
C ASP A 44 0.78 -8.57 11.75
N GLN A 45 1.51 -7.53 11.33
CA GLN A 45 2.31 -7.48 10.09
C GLN A 45 1.52 -7.77 8.81
N ARG A 46 0.18 -7.73 8.86
CA ARG A 46 -0.68 -8.02 7.70
C ARG A 46 -0.81 -6.79 6.81
N ILE A 47 -0.98 -7.02 5.51
CA ILE A 47 -1.24 -5.94 4.55
C ILE A 47 -2.72 -5.54 4.64
N ILE A 48 -2.94 -4.24 4.75
CA ILE A 48 -4.26 -3.63 4.88
C ILE A 48 -4.42 -2.58 3.81
N ILE A 49 -5.52 -2.64 3.06
CA ILE A 49 -5.95 -1.58 2.14
C ILE A 49 -7.01 -0.74 2.86
N LEU A 50 -6.75 0.55 2.97
CA LEU A 50 -7.64 1.57 3.51
C LEU A 50 -8.33 2.27 2.34
N VAL A 51 -9.64 2.11 2.24
CA VAL A 51 -10.46 2.72 1.17
C VAL A 51 -11.37 3.78 1.80
N PRO A 52 -11.21 5.07 1.48
CA PRO A 52 -12.11 6.11 1.96
C PRO A 52 -13.47 6.01 1.26
N GLU A 53 -14.55 6.11 2.01
CA GLU A 53 -15.90 6.24 1.49
C GLU A 53 -16.26 7.72 1.46
N ILE A 54 -16.52 8.26 0.26
CA ILE A 54 -16.68 9.70 0.05
C ILE A 54 -18.11 9.99 -0.39
N LYS A 55 -18.75 10.94 0.28
CA LYS A 55 -20.06 11.49 -0.10
C LYS A 55 -19.99 13.00 0.01
N ASP A 56 -20.46 13.69 -1.02
CA ASP A 56 -20.50 15.17 -1.06
C ASP A 56 -19.15 15.84 -0.73
N LYS A 57 -18.04 15.22 -1.17
CA LYS A 57 -16.63 15.61 -0.91
C LYS A 57 -16.18 15.43 0.55
N GLU A 58 -16.99 14.83 1.40
CA GLU A 58 -16.63 14.48 2.76
C GLU A 58 -16.36 12.98 2.89
N THR A 59 -15.33 12.62 3.64
CA THR A 59 -15.06 11.22 3.98
C THR A 59 -16.06 10.79 5.07
N VAL A 60 -17.04 9.98 4.69
CA VAL A 60 -18.10 9.47 5.58
C VAL A 60 -17.74 8.14 6.23
N GLY A 61 -16.75 7.43 5.68
CA GLY A 61 -16.32 6.12 6.16
C GLY A 61 -14.92 5.77 5.69
N ILE A 62 -14.37 4.70 6.27
CA ILE A 62 -13.15 4.07 5.79
C ILE A 62 -13.39 2.57 5.89
N THR A 63 -13.37 1.90 4.75
CA THR A 63 -13.35 0.46 4.65
C THR A 63 -11.92 -0.06 4.81
N LEU A 64 -11.74 -1.10 5.63
CA LEU A 64 -10.46 -1.76 5.89
C LEU A 64 -10.50 -3.17 5.30
N LEU A 65 -9.61 -3.45 4.34
CA LEU A 65 -9.49 -4.77 3.72
C LEU A 65 -8.18 -5.41 4.14
N HIS A 66 -8.24 -6.54 4.85
CA HIS A 66 -7.07 -7.39 5.06
C HIS A 66 -6.88 -8.24 3.82
N VAL A 67 -5.70 -8.18 3.23
CA VAL A 67 -5.40 -8.90 1.99
C VAL A 67 -4.17 -9.77 2.18
N GLU A 68 -4.21 -10.93 1.53
CA GLU A 68 -3.03 -11.72 1.25
C GLU A 68 -2.60 -11.38 -0.18
N LEU A 69 -1.37 -10.92 -0.33
CA LEU A 69 -0.81 -10.58 -1.63
C LEU A 69 -0.04 -11.78 -2.17
N GLU A 70 -0.01 -11.91 -3.49
CA GLU A 70 0.99 -12.76 -4.14
C GLU A 70 2.39 -12.34 -3.68
N SER A 71 3.28 -13.32 -3.52
CA SER A 71 4.64 -13.04 -3.05
C SER A 71 5.40 -12.16 -4.04
N HIS A 72 5.27 -12.46 -5.34
CA HIS A 72 5.94 -11.80 -6.45
C HIS A 72 4.98 -11.70 -7.64
N LEU A 73 5.28 -10.80 -8.57
CA LEU A 73 4.54 -10.62 -9.81
C LEU A 73 5.50 -10.76 -10.99
N SER A 74 4.95 -11.01 -12.18
CA SER A 74 5.73 -10.79 -13.41
C SER A 74 6.11 -9.30 -13.53
N GLU A 75 7.19 -9.00 -14.26
CA GLU A 75 7.61 -7.61 -14.52
C GLU A 75 6.44 -6.73 -14.99
N GLN A 76 5.66 -7.22 -15.96
CA GLN A 76 4.54 -6.49 -16.51
C GLN A 76 3.45 -6.20 -15.45
N ALA A 77 3.13 -7.19 -14.62
CA ALA A 77 2.12 -7.02 -13.58
C ALA A 77 2.62 -6.11 -12.45
N ALA A 78 3.88 -6.25 -12.03
CA ALA A 78 4.52 -5.37 -11.04
C ALA A 78 4.50 -3.91 -11.50
N ARG A 79 4.92 -3.65 -12.75
CA ARG A 79 4.85 -2.33 -13.38
C ARG A 79 3.44 -1.76 -13.34
N HIS A 80 2.46 -2.52 -13.82
CA HIS A 80 1.07 -2.06 -13.88
C HIS A 80 0.50 -1.72 -12.50
N VAL A 81 0.78 -2.56 -11.50
CA VAL A 81 0.34 -2.33 -10.11
C VAL A 81 0.99 -1.08 -9.52
N MET A 82 2.29 -0.87 -9.75
CA MET A 82 3.01 0.31 -9.26
C MET A 82 2.61 1.61 -9.99
N GLU A 83 2.31 1.56 -11.29
CA GLU A 83 1.75 2.70 -12.04
C GLU A 83 0.37 3.06 -11.49
N GLY A 84 -0.49 2.04 -11.28
CA GLY A 84 -1.85 2.23 -10.75
C GLY A 84 -1.90 2.68 -9.30
N TYR A 85 -0.87 2.38 -8.50
CA TYR A 85 -0.82 2.74 -7.08
C TYR A 85 0.24 3.82 -6.81
N LYS A 86 -0.23 5.06 -6.63
CA LYS A 86 0.59 6.23 -6.28
C LYS A 86 1.72 6.54 -7.26
N ASN A 87 1.58 6.11 -8.52
CA ASN A 87 2.55 6.31 -9.60
C ASN A 87 4.00 5.94 -9.23
N ARG A 88 4.16 4.88 -8.43
CA ARG A 88 5.45 4.49 -7.84
C ARG A 88 6.44 4.00 -8.88
N PHE A 89 5.96 3.44 -9.99
CA PHE A 89 6.80 2.99 -11.09
C PHE A 89 7.59 4.15 -11.71
N THR A 90 6.91 5.27 -12.01
CA THR A 90 7.59 6.46 -12.54
C THR A 90 8.60 6.98 -11.53
N ALA A 91 8.22 7.08 -10.25
CA ALA A 91 9.13 7.57 -9.22
C ALA A 91 10.42 6.72 -9.13
N ILE A 92 10.32 5.40 -9.04
CA ILE A 92 11.52 4.55 -8.96
C ILE A 92 12.34 4.57 -10.25
N SER A 93 11.68 4.58 -11.41
CA SER A 93 12.36 4.66 -12.71
C SER A 93 13.18 5.95 -12.81
N ASP A 94 12.58 7.08 -12.44
CA ASP A 94 13.25 8.38 -12.48
C ASP A 94 14.49 8.37 -11.58
N TYR A 95 14.35 7.97 -10.31
CA TYR A 95 15.47 7.88 -9.36
C TYR A 95 16.60 6.96 -9.83
N VAL A 96 16.27 5.76 -10.33
CA VAL A 96 17.30 4.83 -10.83
C VAL A 96 18.02 5.43 -12.03
N THR A 97 17.31 6.11 -12.94
CA THR A 97 17.93 6.72 -14.12
C THR A 97 18.75 7.98 -13.84
N GLU A 98 18.72 8.49 -12.61
CA GLU A 98 19.66 9.55 -12.17
C GLU A 98 21.09 9.00 -12.02
N THR A 99 21.25 7.73 -11.61
CA THR A 99 22.56 7.12 -11.34
C THR A 99 22.93 6.03 -12.34
N GLU A 100 21.95 5.29 -12.86
CA GLU A 100 22.14 4.20 -13.79
C GLU A 100 21.70 4.58 -15.22
N PRO A 101 22.45 4.18 -16.27
CA PRO A 101 22.13 4.56 -17.65
C PRO A 101 20.84 3.91 -18.17
N THR A 102 20.37 2.82 -17.55
CA THR A 102 19.17 2.10 -17.96
C THR A 102 18.38 1.57 -16.76
N PHE A 103 17.05 1.69 -16.81
CA PHE A 103 16.18 1.04 -15.83
C PHE A 103 15.94 -0.43 -16.20
N ARG A 104 16.52 -1.34 -15.42
CA ARG A 104 16.30 -2.80 -15.51
C ARG A 104 14.95 -3.18 -14.90
N ALA A 105 13.89 -3.12 -15.69
CA ALA A 105 12.52 -3.38 -15.22
C ALA A 105 12.30 -4.83 -14.76
N ASP A 106 13.06 -5.79 -15.30
CA ASP A 106 13.00 -7.21 -14.94
C ASP A 106 13.28 -7.47 -13.45
N ILE A 107 14.03 -6.58 -12.80
CA ILE A 107 14.30 -6.61 -11.35
C ILE A 107 13.01 -6.49 -10.55
N LEU A 108 11.96 -5.83 -11.06
CA LEU A 108 10.67 -5.73 -10.35
C LEU A 108 10.06 -7.11 -10.03
N ALA A 109 10.35 -8.13 -10.83
CA ALA A 109 9.83 -9.48 -10.61
C ALA A 109 10.50 -10.20 -9.43
N SER A 110 11.65 -9.73 -8.94
CA SER A 110 12.36 -10.31 -7.78
C SER A 110 12.04 -9.61 -6.46
N ILE A 111 11.28 -8.51 -6.48
CA ILE A 111 10.92 -7.74 -5.29
C ILE A 111 9.57 -8.22 -4.75
N PRO A 112 9.43 -8.43 -3.43
CA PRO A 112 8.14 -8.76 -2.84
C PRO A 112 7.07 -7.72 -3.15
N VAL A 113 5.87 -8.16 -3.53
CA VAL A 113 4.75 -7.25 -3.92
C VAL A 113 4.42 -6.26 -2.81
N ALA A 114 4.47 -6.74 -1.56
CA ALA A 114 4.25 -5.89 -0.40
C ALA A 114 5.23 -4.70 -0.38
N ASP A 115 6.51 -4.95 -0.67
CA ASP A 115 7.56 -3.93 -0.60
C ASP A 115 7.47 -2.99 -1.81
N LEU A 116 7.18 -3.51 -3.01
CA LEU A 116 6.86 -2.69 -4.19
C LEU A 116 5.77 -1.65 -3.90
N LEU A 117 4.75 -2.04 -3.12
CA LEU A 117 3.61 -1.20 -2.78
C LEU A 117 3.90 -0.25 -1.60
N ILE A 118 4.60 -0.69 -0.56
CA ILE A 118 4.62 0.04 0.73
C ILE A 118 5.99 0.54 1.17
N ALA A 119 7.09 -0.01 0.64
CA ALA A 119 8.43 0.40 1.05
C ALA A 119 8.71 1.86 0.61
N PRO A 120 9.53 2.62 1.33
CA PRO A 120 10.12 3.85 0.82
C PRO A 120 10.80 3.61 -0.54
N ILE A 121 10.76 4.59 -1.44
CA ILE A 121 11.37 4.43 -2.77
C ILE A 121 12.87 4.21 -2.63
N GLU A 122 13.49 4.90 -1.67
CA GLU A 122 14.91 4.85 -1.35
C GLU A 122 15.38 3.44 -0.94
N GLU A 123 14.54 2.68 -0.23
CA GLU A 123 14.83 1.28 0.11
C GLU A 123 14.81 0.38 -1.13
N LEU A 124 13.90 0.65 -2.08
CA LEU A 124 13.79 -0.10 -3.32
C LEU A 124 14.96 0.16 -4.28
N LEU A 125 15.63 1.31 -4.21
CA LEU A 125 16.79 1.61 -5.07
C LEU A 125 17.93 0.62 -4.88
N SER A 126 18.07 0.05 -3.68
CA SER A 126 19.09 -0.95 -3.37
C SER A 126 19.09 -2.16 -4.31
N TYR A 127 17.95 -2.50 -4.91
CA TYR A 127 17.84 -3.60 -5.88
C TYR A 127 18.54 -3.31 -7.23
N TRP A 128 18.76 -2.04 -7.57
CA TRP A 128 19.50 -1.63 -8.77
C TRP A 128 20.96 -1.27 -8.47
N SER A 129 21.31 -1.01 -7.21
CA SER A 129 22.66 -0.58 -6.78
C SER A 129 23.64 -1.72 -6.51
N HIS A 130 23.52 -2.88 -7.19
CA HIS A 130 24.49 -3.96 -7.08
C HIS A 130 25.39 -3.95 -8.32
N ASP A 131 26.70 -3.77 -8.09
CA ASP A 131 27.81 -3.74 -9.07
C ASP A 131 27.68 -4.70 -10.26
#